data_AF-A0A2H4ZQH5-F1
#
_entry.id   AF-A0A2H4ZQH5-F1
#
_cell.length_a   1.000
_cell.length_b   1.000
_cell.length_c   1.000
_cell.angle_alpha   90.00
_cell.angle_beta   90.00
_cell.angle_gamma   90.00
#
_symmetry.space_group_name_H-M   'P 1'
#
loop_
_entity.id
_entity.type
_entity.pdbx_description
1 polymer ?
#
loop_
_entity_poly.entity_id
_entity_poly.type
_entity_poly.pdbx_seq_one_letter_code
_entity_poly.pdbx_strand_id
1 'polypeptide(L)'
;MGFFDRLSRLLRANLNELVSKAEDPAKILDQSVADMQSDLVRLRQAVAIAIASQKRMQSQAEQAETQAKTWYERAGIALQKGEEGLAREALSRRKAFQDSATGLNRQLSSQSNQVDILKQNLLVLEGKIAEAKTKKNMLKARAEAAQAQQQLQSAVGSLGNNTSMAAFERMEEQVEALEATSQATAELAGVNLESRFAILEGDTSGDVEDELSALKNRIAGKPEKMALPSTDWPTQKLKSINGNGKNSDLEEFSRSVDNP
;
A
#
# COMPACT_ATOMS: atom_id res chain seq x y z
N MET A 1 21.33 -30.44 19.16
CA MET A 1 20.19 -29.77 18.50
C MET A 1 19.80 -28.54 19.30
N GLY A 2 20.16 -27.34 18.82
CA GLY A 2 19.94 -26.09 19.53
C GLY A 2 18.47 -25.64 19.53
N PHE A 3 18.11 -24.79 20.49
CA PHE A 3 16.80 -24.13 20.57
C PHE A 3 16.39 -23.47 19.24
N PHE A 4 17.35 -22.89 18.52
CA PHE A 4 17.15 -22.29 17.19
C PHE A 4 16.71 -23.27 16.11
N ASP A 5 17.13 -24.53 16.18
CA ASP A 5 16.74 -25.56 15.21
C ASP A 5 15.30 -26.04 15.47
N ARG A 6 14.83 -25.89 16.72
CA ARG A 6 13.43 -26.13 17.10
C ARG A 6 12.56 -24.95 16.70
N LEU A 7 13.01 -23.71 16.93
CA LEU A 7 12.30 -22.50 16.52
C LEU A 7 12.20 -22.39 14.99
N SER A 8 13.28 -22.69 14.26
CA SER A 8 13.28 -22.70 12.79
C SER A 8 12.37 -23.79 12.23
N ARG A 9 12.30 -24.97 12.87
CA ARG A 9 11.35 -26.03 12.52
C ARG A 9 9.91 -25.63 12.79
N LEU A 10 9.62 -24.98 13.92
CA LEU A 10 8.27 -24.49 14.22
C LEU A 10 7.83 -23.44 13.20
N LEU A 11 8.72 -22.52 12.82
CA LEU A 11 8.45 -21.52 11.78
C LEU A 11 8.27 -22.18 10.40
N ARG A 12 9.10 -23.15 10.02
CA ARG A 12 8.99 -23.87 8.74
C ARG A 12 7.74 -24.75 8.64
N ALA A 13 7.39 -25.44 9.73
CA ALA A 13 6.23 -26.31 9.78
C ALA A 13 4.93 -25.53 9.58
N ASN A 14 4.83 -24.34 10.19
CA ASN A 14 3.64 -23.49 10.08
C ASN A 14 3.54 -22.79 8.70
N LEU A 15 4.68 -22.42 8.09
CA LEU A 15 4.71 -21.83 6.75
C LEU A 15 4.25 -22.80 5.66
N ASN A 16 4.55 -24.11 5.80
CA ASN A 16 4.17 -25.10 4.81
C ASN A 16 2.65 -25.37 4.78
N GLU A 17 1.96 -25.25 5.93
CA GLU A 17 0.50 -25.31 6.01
C GLU A 17 -0.18 -24.02 5.51
N LEU A 18 0.39 -22.84 5.82
CA LEU A 18 -0.15 -21.55 5.40
C LEU A 18 -0.07 -21.30 3.89
N VAL A 19 0.99 -21.79 3.22
CA VAL A 19 1.16 -21.67 1.76
C VAL A 19 0.06 -22.40 0.98
N SER A 20 -0.54 -23.45 1.55
CA SER A 20 -1.60 -24.22 0.89
C SER A 20 -3.01 -23.64 1.03
N LYS A 21 -3.21 -22.66 1.92
CA LYS A 21 -4.54 -22.19 2.36
C LYS A 21 -4.78 -20.68 2.30
N ALA A 22 -3.75 -19.88 2.00
CA ALA A 22 -3.88 -18.44 2.01
C ALA A 22 -4.08 -17.86 0.61
N GLU A 23 -5.19 -17.13 0.44
CA GLU A 23 -5.53 -16.40 -0.79
C GLU A 23 -4.59 -15.21 -1.10
N ASP A 24 -3.77 -14.76 -0.14
CA ASP A 24 -2.80 -13.68 -0.35
C ASP A 24 -1.45 -13.94 0.36
N PRO A 25 -0.39 -14.33 -0.38
CA PRO A 25 0.94 -14.56 0.18
C PRO A 25 1.60 -13.28 0.73
N ALA A 26 1.22 -12.08 0.26
CA ALA A 26 1.74 -10.82 0.80
C ALA A 26 1.26 -10.59 2.24
N LYS A 27 -0.01 -10.91 2.51
CA LYS A 27 -0.61 -10.77 3.85
C LYS A 27 0.02 -11.72 4.87
N ILE A 28 0.37 -12.94 4.49
CA ILE A 28 1.11 -13.86 5.39
C ILE A 28 2.48 -13.31 5.75
N LEU A 29 3.22 -12.79 4.76
CA LEU A 29 4.55 -12.23 5.02
C LEU A 29 4.47 -10.97 5.91
N ASP A 30 3.46 -10.13 5.70
CA ASP A 30 3.17 -8.98 6.57
C ASP A 30 2.88 -9.42 8.01
N GLN A 31 1.99 -10.41 8.20
CA GLN A 31 1.66 -10.95 9.52
C GLN A 31 2.87 -11.61 10.20
N SER A 32 3.63 -12.43 9.47
CA SER A 32 4.80 -13.12 10.02
C SER A 32 5.86 -12.15 10.52
N VAL A 33 6.12 -11.06 9.79
CA VAL A 33 7.05 -10.01 10.26
C VAL A 33 6.49 -9.25 11.46
N ALA A 34 5.18 -9.00 11.52
CA ALA A 34 4.54 -8.38 12.69
C ALA A 34 4.64 -9.27 13.94
N ASP A 35 4.39 -10.57 13.81
CA ASP A 35 4.50 -11.54 14.90
C ASP A 35 5.94 -11.62 15.41
N MET A 36 6.93 -11.70 14.49
CA MET A 36 8.35 -11.69 14.85
C MET A 36 8.75 -10.42 15.62
N GLN A 37 8.19 -9.25 15.24
CA GLN A 37 8.45 -7.99 15.96
C GLN A 37 7.82 -8.00 17.36
N SER A 38 6.60 -8.51 17.50
CA SER A 38 5.94 -8.67 18.80
C SER A 38 6.73 -9.59 19.73
N ASP A 39 7.19 -10.74 19.21
CA ASP A 39 8.00 -11.68 19.96
C ASP A 39 9.38 -11.11 20.32
N LEU A 40 9.96 -10.28 19.44
CA LEU A 40 11.20 -9.56 19.74
C LEU A 40 11.03 -8.61 20.93
N VAL A 41 9.91 -7.90 21.03
CA VAL A 41 9.63 -7.02 22.19
C VAL A 41 9.54 -7.84 23.48
N ARG A 42 8.83 -8.97 23.46
CA ARG A 42 8.73 -9.88 24.61
C ARG A 42 10.10 -10.43 25.00
N LEU A 43 10.91 -10.82 24.03
CA LEU A 43 12.26 -11.32 24.28
C LEU A 43 13.15 -10.22 24.89
N ARG A 44 13.12 -8.99 24.36
CA ARG A 44 13.84 -7.84 24.94
C ARG A 44 13.46 -7.63 26.40
N GLN A 45 12.17 -7.71 26.72
CA GLN A 45 11.69 -7.59 28.10
C GLN A 45 12.21 -8.72 28.99
N ALA A 46 12.17 -9.97 28.53
CA ALA A 46 12.71 -11.11 29.27
C ALA A 46 14.22 -10.98 29.53
N VAL A 47 14.99 -10.55 28.51
CA VAL A 47 16.43 -10.28 28.65
C VAL A 47 16.68 -9.14 29.63
N ALA A 48 15.88 -8.07 29.59
CA ALA A 48 15.99 -6.97 30.54
C ALA A 48 15.74 -7.42 31.99
N ILE A 49 14.73 -8.27 32.23
CA ILE A 49 14.47 -8.86 33.55
C ILE A 49 15.67 -9.70 34.02
N ALA A 50 16.27 -10.50 33.13
CA ALA A 50 17.44 -11.30 33.46
C ALA A 50 18.65 -10.42 33.84
N ILE A 51 18.90 -9.35 33.08
CA ILE A 51 19.95 -8.37 33.38
C ILE A 51 19.69 -7.65 34.72
N ALA A 52 18.43 -7.26 34.98
CA ALA A 52 18.06 -6.62 36.24
C ALA A 52 18.27 -7.55 37.44
N SER A 53 17.91 -8.83 37.30
CA SER A 53 18.18 -9.86 38.31
C SER A 53 19.68 -10.01 38.58
N GLN A 54 20.50 -10.10 37.52
CA GLN A 54 21.96 -10.15 37.64
C GLN A 54 22.52 -8.93 38.39
N LYS A 55 22.11 -7.71 38.01
CA LYS A 55 22.54 -6.47 38.69
C LYS A 55 22.12 -6.42 40.15
N ARG A 56 20.92 -6.91 40.48
CA ARG A 56 20.45 -7.00 41.87
C ARG A 56 21.34 -7.93 42.69
N MET A 57 21.67 -9.12 42.16
CA MET A 57 22.59 -10.05 42.82
C MET A 57 23.98 -9.43 42.99
N GLN A 58 24.47 -8.70 41.97
CA GLN A 58 25.74 -7.98 42.05
C GLN A 58 25.75 -6.99 43.21
N SER A 59 24.72 -6.14 43.29
CA SER A 59 24.60 -5.17 44.37
C SER A 59 24.51 -5.83 45.75
N GLN A 60 23.82 -6.97 45.87
CA GLN A 60 23.77 -7.74 47.11
C GLN A 60 25.15 -8.31 47.51
N ALA A 61 25.93 -8.78 46.53
CA ALA A 61 27.28 -9.28 46.77
C ALA A 61 28.19 -8.13 47.26
N GLU A 62 28.18 -6.99 46.57
CA GLU A 62 28.95 -5.79 46.93
C GLU A 62 28.58 -5.24 48.31
N GLN A 63 27.28 -5.26 48.66
CA GLN A 63 26.82 -4.90 50.01
C GLN A 63 27.35 -5.87 51.07
N ALA A 64 27.30 -7.18 50.82
CA ALA A 64 27.84 -8.18 51.74
C ALA A 64 29.36 -8.03 51.93
N GLU A 65 30.10 -7.76 50.86
CA GLU A 65 31.54 -7.48 50.94
C GLU A 65 31.84 -6.23 51.76
N THR A 66 31.05 -5.16 51.56
CA THR A 66 31.18 -3.92 52.33
C THR A 66 30.92 -4.16 53.82
N GLN A 67 29.87 -4.90 54.16
CA GLN A 67 29.58 -5.28 55.55
C GLN A 67 30.71 -6.12 56.16
N ALA A 68 31.27 -7.07 55.41
CA ALA A 68 32.40 -7.86 55.87
C ALA A 68 33.63 -6.98 56.19
N LYS A 69 33.93 -5.99 55.34
CA LYS A 69 35.00 -5.00 55.59
C LYS A 69 34.73 -4.18 56.85
N THR A 70 33.52 -3.64 57.02
CA THR A 70 33.14 -2.87 58.21
C THR A 70 33.27 -3.69 59.49
N TRP A 71 32.83 -4.96 59.50
CA TRP A 71 33.00 -5.83 60.66
C TRP A 71 34.47 -6.17 60.95
N TYR A 72 35.31 -6.25 59.92
CA TYR A 72 36.74 -6.42 60.09
C TYR A 72 37.40 -5.21 60.76
N GLU A 73 37.07 -3.99 60.30
CA GLU A 73 37.55 -2.75 60.91
C GLU A 73 37.12 -2.65 62.38
N ARG A 74 35.85 -2.97 62.68
CA ARG A 74 35.33 -3.03 64.06
C ARG A 74 36.08 -4.02 64.93
N ALA A 75 36.42 -5.20 64.41
CA ALA A 75 37.22 -6.18 65.13
C ALA A 75 38.62 -5.62 65.47
N GLY A 76 39.25 -4.90 64.54
CA GLY A 76 40.53 -4.22 64.78
C GLY A 76 40.45 -3.17 65.88
N ILE A 77 39.40 -2.33 65.88
CA ILE A 77 39.16 -1.32 66.93
C ILE A 77 38.94 -1.99 68.29
N ALA A 78 38.18 -3.09 68.35
CA ALA A 78 37.94 -3.83 69.59
C ALA A 78 39.24 -4.42 70.16
N LEU A 79 40.10 -5.00 69.31
CA LEU A 79 41.42 -5.50 69.72
C LEU A 79 42.33 -4.41 70.25
N GLN A 80 42.36 -3.23 69.61
CA GLN A 80 43.14 -2.08 70.09
C GLN A 80 42.71 -1.61 71.49
N LYS A 81 41.44 -1.82 71.84
CA LYS A 81 40.87 -1.48 73.15
C LYS A 81 40.98 -2.63 74.18
N GLY A 82 41.58 -3.77 73.82
CA GLY A 82 41.68 -4.94 74.69
C GLY A 82 40.39 -5.75 74.83
N GLU A 83 39.35 -5.43 74.05
CA GLU A 83 38.04 -6.07 74.11
C GLU A 83 38.00 -7.32 73.21
N GLU A 84 38.71 -8.37 73.61
CA GLU A 84 38.84 -9.60 72.80
C GLU A 84 37.50 -10.28 72.51
N GLY A 85 36.54 -10.23 73.45
CA GLY A 85 35.21 -10.80 73.26
C GLY A 85 34.46 -10.16 72.10
N LEU A 86 34.44 -8.82 72.07
CA LEU A 86 33.82 -8.04 70.98
C LEU A 86 34.55 -8.25 69.65
N ALA A 87 35.87 -8.39 69.67
CA ALA A 87 36.64 -8.69 68.47
C ALA A 87 36.26 -10.06 67.87
N ARG A 88 36.13 -11.11 68.71
CA ARG A 88 35.70 -12.45 68.25
C ARG A 88 34.29 -12.41 67.67
N GLU A 89 33.36 -11.69 68.30
CA GLU A 89 31.99 -11.54 67.78
C GLU A 89 31.97 -10.81 66.43
N ALA A 90 32.71 -9.69 66.32
CA ALA A 90 32.83 -8.95 65.06
C ALA A 90 33.42 -9.81 63.93
N LEU A 91 34.45 -10.62 64.22
CA LEU A 91 35.01 -11.57 63.25
C LEU A 91 34.03 -12.67 62.85
N SER A 92 33.20 -13.16 63.78
CA SER A 92 32.14 -14.11 63.48
C SER A 92 31.12 -13.52 62.50
N ARG A 93 30.66 -12.27 62.76
CA ARG A 93 29.75 -11.56 61.85
C ARG A 93 30.39 -11.29 60.49
N ARG A 94 31.66 -10.87 60.45
CA ARG A 94 32.43 -10.73 59.20
C ARG A 94 32.38 -12.02 58.39
N LYS A 95 32.66 -13.16 59.02
CA LYS A 95 32.68 -14.46 58.34
C LYS A 95 31.34 -14.77 57.67
N ALA A 96 30.23 -14.55 58.37
CA ALA A 96 28.90 -14.76 57.79
C ALA A 96 28.65 -13.88 56.54
N PHE A 97 29.03 -12.60 56.58
CA PHE A 97 28.91 -11.72 55.40
C PHE A 97 29.86 -12.13 54.27
N GLN A 98 31.07 -12.58 54.60
CA GLN A 98 32.05 -13.04 53.62
C GLN A 98 31.61 -14.33 52.92
N ASP A 99 31.01 -15.27 53.66
CA ASP A 99 30.43 -16.49 53.11
C ASP A 99 29.24 -16.17 52.19
N SER A 100 28.39 -15.22 52.58
CA SER A 100 27.27 -14.72 51.77
C SER A 100 27.75 -14.09 50.45
N ALA A 101 28.75 -13.18 50.52
CA ALA A 101 29.36 -12.58 49.33
C ALA A 101 29.95 -13.64 48.39
N THR A 102 30.65 -14.64 48.94
CA THR A 102 31.24 -15.74 48.18
C THR A 102 30.17 -16.57 47.47
N GLY A 103 29.06 -16.87 48.15
CA GLY A 103 27.91 -17.58 47.57
C GLY A 103 27.28 -16.80 46.43
N LEU A 104 27.00 -15.51 46.63
CA LEU A 104 26.42 -14.63 45.63
C LEU A 104 27.33 -14.48 44.41
N ASN A 105 28.64 -14.30 44.62
CA ASN A 105 29.60 -14.18 43.52
C ASN A 105 29.68 -15.46 42.67
N ARG A 106 29.66 -16.65 43.29
CA ARG A 106 29.58 -17.92 42.53
C ARG A 106 28.32 -18.01 41.68
N GLN A 107 27.18 -17.63 42.25
CA GLN A 107 25.91 -17.62 41.53
C GLN A 107 25.96 -16.62 40.37
N LEU A 108 26.53 -15.44 40.59
CA LEU A 108 26.69 -14.40 39.58
C LEU A 108 27.59 -14.85 38.43
N SER A 109 28.71 -15.50 38.71
CA SER A 109 29.58 -16.09 37.68
C SER A 109 28.83 -17.11 36.82
N SER A 110 28.01 -17.97 37.43
CA SER A 110 27.22 -18.96 36.69
C SER A 110 26.16 -18.31 35.79
N GLN A 111 25.54 -17.22 36.24
CA GLN A 111 24.47 -16.55 35.50
C GLN A 111 24.98 -15.57 34.45
N SER A 112 26.18 -14.99 34.62
CA SER A 112 26.72 -14.00 33.69
C SER A 112 26.82 -14.57 32.27
N ASN A 113 27.35 -15.78 32.14
CA ASN A 113 27.44 -16.46 30.84
C ASN A 113 26.07 -16.62 30.19
N GLN A 114 25.05 -16.94 30.99
CA GLN A 114 23.70 -17.18 30.47
C GLN A 114 23.03 -15.89 30.01
N VAL A 115 23.22 -14.80 30.76
CA VAL A 115 22.75 -13.46 30.37
C VAL A 115 23.47 -12.96 29.12
N ASP A 116 24.77 -13.21 28.98
CA ASP A 116 25.53 -12.78 27.80
C ASP A 116 25.15 -13.56 26.54
N ILE A 117 24.90 -14.86 26.66
CA ILE A 117 24.31 -15.67 25.58
C ILE A 117 22.94 -15.12 25.18
N LEU A 118 22.10 -14.74 26.14
CA LEU A 118 20.79 -14.15 25.85
C LEU A 118 20.90 -12.82 25.09
N LYS A 119 21.83 -11.94 25.48
CA LYS A 119 22.11 -10.68 24.78
C LYS A 119 22.59 -10.92 23.34
N GLN A 120 23.52 -11.85 23.14
CA GLN A 120 24.03 -12.17 21.81
C GLN A 120 22.93 -12.75 20.92
N ASN A 121 22.13 -13.68 21.44
CA ASN A 121 21.01 -14.26 20.71
C ASN A 121 19.95 -13.22 20.33
N LEU A 122 19.71 -12.23 21.20
CA LEU A 122 18.83 -11.12 20.91
C LEU A 122 19.34 -10.29 19.74
N LEU A 123 20.62 -9.90 19.72
CA LEU A 123 21.22 -9.16 18.59
C LEU A 123 21.13 -9.94 17.28
N VAL A 124 21.40 -11.24 17.30
CA VAL A 124 21.26 -12.10 16.13
C VAL A 124 19.81 -12.14 15.64
N LEU A 125 18.84 -12.23 16.56
CA LEU A 125 17.42 -12.24 16.21
C LEU A 125 16.99 -10.91 15.58
N GLU A 126 17.44 -9.79 16.12
CA GLU A 126 17.20 -8.45 15.57
C GLU A 126 17.70 -8.35 14.12
N GLY A 127 18.91 -8.80 13.86
CA GLY A 127 19.48 -8.86 12.49
C GLY A 127 18.63 -9.72 11.55
N LYS A 128 18.22 -10.91 11.98
CA LYS A 128 17.38 -11.80 11.18
C LYS A 128 15.99 -11.23 10.90
N ILE A 129 15.41 -10.49 11.83
CA ILE A 129 14.12 -9.82 11.63
C ILE A 129 14.26 -8.67 10.62
N ALA A 130 15.38 -7.93 10.67
CA ALA A 130 15.68 -6.92 9.66
C ALA A 130 15.82 -7.54 8.26
N GLU A 131 16.53 -8.66 8.13
CA GLU A 131 16.63 -9.42 6.88
C GLU A 131 15.27 -9.96 6.41
N ALA A 132 14.42 -10.43 7.33
CA ALA A 132 13.08 -10.90 6.99
C ALA A 132 12.22 -9.75 6.45
N LYS A 133 12.34 -8.54 7.03
CA LYS A 133 11.64 -7.34 6.57
C LYS A 133 12.08 -6.93 5.16
N THR A 134 13.38 -6.95 4.87
CA THR A 134 13.87 -6.64 3.51
C THR A 134 13.43 -7.69 2.49
N LYS A 135 13.50 -8.98 2.84
CA LYS A 135 13.00 -10.07 1.99
C LYS A 135 11.50 -9.95 1.73
N LYS A 136 10.70 -9.63 2.75
CA LYS A 136 9.27 -9.36 2.59
C LYS A 136 9.03 -8.27 1.55
N ASN A 137 9.68 -7.11 1.70
CA ASN A 137 9.47 -5.97 0.80
C ASN A 137 9.85 -6.33 -0.65
N MET A 138 10.96 -7.05 -0.83
CA MET A 138 11.39 -7.55 -2.14
C MET A 138 10.35 -8.51 -2.75
N LEU A 139 9.83 -9.46 -1.96
CA LEU A 139 8.83 -10.42 -2.44
C LEU A 139 7.51 -9.74 -2.79
N LYS A 140 7.10 -8.75 -2.00
CA LYS A 140 5.91 -7.94 -2.27
C LYS A 140 6.04 -7.16 -3.58
N ALA A 141 7.16 -6.46 -3.79
CA ALA A 141 7.42 -5.75 -5.04
C ALA A 141 7.44 -6.70 -6.27
N ARG A 142 8.01 -7.90 -6.12
CA ARG A 142 7.97 -8.92 -7.18
C ARG A 142 6.55 -9.41 -7.47
N ALA A 143 5.74 -9.63 -6.43
CA ALA A 143 4.35 -10.04 -6.58
C ALA A 143 3.52 -8.94 -7.30
N GLU A 144 3.70 -7.68 -6.91
CA GLU A 144 3.04 -6.52 -7.55
C GLU A 144 3.46 -6.39 -9.03
N ALA A 145 4.75 -6.53 -9.34
CA ALA A 145 5.24 -6.50 -10.71
C ALA A 145 4.68 -7.65 -11.56
N ALA A 146 4.62 -8.87 -11.00
CA ALA A 146 4.04 -10.02 -11.67
C ALA A 146 2.52 -9.84 -11.92
N GLN A 147 1.79 -9.29 -10.96
CA GLN A 147 0.38 -8.94 -11.12
C GLN A 147 0.17 -7.88 -12.21
N ALA A 148 0.99 -6.83 -12.23
CA ALA A 148 0.94 -5.80 -13.27
C ALA A 148 1.23 -6.40 -14.67
N GLN A 149 2.21 -7.30 -14.79
CA GLN A 149 2.51 -8.00 -16.04
C GLN A 149 1.36 -8.91 -16.48
N GLN A 150 0.72 -9.63 -15.55
CA GLN A 150 -0.44 -10.46 -15.85
C GLN A 150 -1.63 -9.60 -16.31
N GLN A 151 -1.89 -8.46 -15.66
CA GLN A 151 -2.93 -7.52 -16.06
C GLN A 151 -2.66 -6.93 -17.45
N LEU A 152 -1.41 -6.54 -17.74
CA LEU A 152 -1.01 -6.09 -19.08
C LEU A 152 -1.20 -7.18 -20.13
N GLN A 153 -0.76 -8.42 -19.87
CA GLN A 153 -0.95 -9.53 -20.81
C GLN A 153 -2.44 -9.84 -21.03
N SER A 154 -3.26 -9.73 -19.99
CA SER A 154 -4.71 -9.92 -20.08
C SER A 154 -5.38 -8.79 -20.87
N ALA A 155 -4.95 -7.54 -20.66
CA ALA A 155 -5.42 -6.39 -21.43
C ALA A 155 -4.98 -6.49 -22.90
N VAL A 156 -3.72 -6.81 -23.18
CA VAL A 156 -3.22 -7.01 -24.55
C VAL A 156 -3.89 -8.20 -25.22
N GLY A 157 -4.11 -9.31 -24.51
CA GLY A 157 -4.90 -10.44 -25.01
C GLY A 157 -6.36 -10.07 -25.28
N SER A 158 -6.95 -9.21 -24.44
CA SER A 158 -8.29 -8.65 -24.68
C SER A 158 -8.32 -7.66 -25.84
N LEU A 159 -7.25 -6.93 -26.12
CA LEU A 159 -7.11 -6.09 -27.32
C LEU A 159 -6.86 -6.94 -28.57
N GLY A 160 -6.16 -8.07 -28.44
CA GLY A 160 -5.91 -9.04 -29.51
C GLY A 160 -7.13 -9.87 -29.91
N ASN A 161 -8.17 -9.93 -29.07
CA ASN A 161 -9.50 -10.38 -29.46
C ASN A 161 -10.24 -9.22 -30.14
N ASN A 162 -9.99 -9.07 -31.45
CA ASN A 162 -10.62 -8.16 -32.41
C ASN A 162 -12.15 -7.96 -32.22
N THR A 163 -12.56 -7.04 -31.35
CA THR A 163 -13.90 -6.42 -31.44
C THR A 163 -13.82 -5.05 -32.11
N SER A 164 -12.74 -4.30 -31.89
CA SER A 164 -12.59 -2.95 -32.44
C SER A 164 -12.18 -2.97 -33.92
N MET A 165 -11.25 -3.84 -34.32
CA MET A 165 -10.81 -3.97 -35.73
C MET A 165 -11.87 -4.66 -36.60
N ALA A 166 -12.55 -5.68 -36.06
CA ALA A 166 -13.69 -6.33 -36.71
C ALA A 166 -14.95 -5.43 -36.79
N ALA A 167 -15.03 -4.36 -36.00
CA ALA A 167 -16.08 -3.34 -36.14
C ALA A 167 -15.74 -2.33 -37.25
N PHE A 168 -14.45 -2.00 -37.42
CA PHE A 168 -13.99 -1.20 -38.55
C PHE A 168 -14.17 -1.92 -39.89
N GLU A 169 -13.78 -3.19 -40.01
CA GLU A 169 -14.01 -3.99 -41.24
C GLU A 169 -15.50 -4.09 -41.60
N ARG A 170 -16.39 -4.31 -40.61
CA ARG A 170 -17.85 -4.33 -40.86
C ARG A 170 -18.40 -2.97 -41.29
N MET A 171 -17.83 -1.88 -40.77
CA MET A 171 -18.26 -0.54 -41.15
C MET A 171 -17.78 -0.20 -42.55
N GLU A 172 -16.57 -0.63 -42.92
CA GLU A 172 -16.02 -0.50 -44.28
C GLU A 172 -16.88 -1.26 -45.30
N GLU A 173 -17.21 -2.53 -45.02
CA GLU A 173 -18.09 -3.35 -45.88
C GLU A 173 -19.50 -2.74 -46.01
N GLN A 174 -20.01 -2.13 -44.94
CA GLN A 174 -21.32 -1.47 -44.94
C GLN A 174 -21.32 -0.13 -45.70
N VAL A 175 -20.20 0.62 -45.65
CA VAL A 175 -20.00 1.83 -46.45
C VAL A 175 -19.87 1.47 -47.93
N GLU A 176 -19.09 0.45 -48.27
CA GLU A 176 -18.93 -0.03 -49.65
C GLU A 176 -20.27 -0.52 -50.24
N ALA A 177 -21.07 -1.24 -49.44
CA ALA A 177 -22.42 -1.64 -49.84
C ALA A 177 -23.34 -0.42 -50.07
N LEU A 178 -23.28 0.60 -49.21
CA LEU A 178 -24.06 1.84 -49.38
C LEU A 178 -23.62 2.63 -50.62
N GLU A 179 -22.32 2.69 -50.90
CA GLU A 179 -21.77 3.32 -52.10
C GLU A 179 -22.21 2.58 -53.37
N ALA A 180 -22.12 1.25 -53.38
CA ALA A 180 -22.61 0.41 -54.48
C ALA A 180 -24.12 0.58 -54.69
N THR A 181 -24.90 0.67 -53.61
CA THR A 181 -26.35 0.92 -53.70
C THR A 181 -26.66 2.32 -54.22
N SER A 182 -25.87 3.32 -53.82
CA SER A 182 -25.98 4.70 -54.31
C SER A 182 -25.65 4.79 -55.80
N GLN A 183 -24.59 4.10 -56.26
CA GLN A 183 -24.24 4.00 -57.68
C GLN A 183 -25.33 3.27 -58.48
N ALA A 184 -25.84 2.14 -57.99
CA ALA A 184 -26.95 1.43 -58.62
C ALA A 184 -28.24 2.27 -58.67
N THR A 185 -28.51 3.06 -57.64
CA THR A 185 -29.67 3.97 -57.60
C THR A 185 -29.48 5.16 -58.54
N ALA A 186 -28.25 5.67 -58.69
CA ALA A 186 -27.93 6.71 -59.66
C ALA A 186 -28.06 6.19 -61.10
N GLU A 187 -27.65 4.95 -61.38
CA GLU A 187 -27.89 4.29 -62.66
C GLU A 187 -29.39 4.08 -62.91
N LEU A 188 -30.15 3.58 -61.92
CA LEU A 188 -31.61 3.42 -62.03
C LEU A 188 -32.37 4.75 -62.16
N ALA A 189 -31.88 5.82 -61.52
CA ALA A 189 -32.41 7.17 -61.68
C ALA A 189 -32.10 7.72 -63.08
N GLY A 190 -30.92 7.40 -63.64
CA GLY A 190 -30.61 7.64 -65.05
C GLY A 190 -31.58 6.92 -65.99
N VAL A 191 -31.88 5.64 -65.73
CA VAL A 191 -32.85 4.85 -66.51
C VAL A 191 -34.28 5.41 -66.39
N ASN A 192 -34.69 5.94 -65.22
CA ASN A 192 -36.00 6.56 -65.02
C ASN A 192 -36.10 7.96 -65.64
N LEU A 193 -35.01 8.74 -65.66
CA LEU A 193 -34.97 10.03 -66.34
C LEU A 193 -35.06 9.87 -67.86
N GLU A 194 -34.32 8.90 -68.43
CA GLU A 194 -34.39 8.56 -69.86
C GLU A 194 -35.76 8.02 -70.26
N SER A 195 -36.39 7.18 -69.41
CA SER A 195 -37.77 6.74 -69.62
C SER A 195 -38.78 7.89 -69.55
N ARG A 196 -38.54 8.92 -68.73
CA ARG A 196 -39.38 10.12 -68.67
C ARG A 196 -39.16 11.03 -69.88
N PHE A 197 -37.95 11.12 -70.42
CA PHE A 197 -37.68 11.82 -71.67
C PHE A 197 -38.27 11.09 -72.88
N ALA A 198 -38.21 9.77 -72.94
CA ALA A 198 -38.86 8.98 -73.99
C ALA A 198 -40.40 9.11 -74.00
N ILE A 199 -41.02 9.34 -72.82
CA ILE A 199 -42.45 9.64 -72.70
C ILE A 199 -42.75 11.09 -73.13
N LEU A 200 -41.85 12.03 -72.85
CA LEU A 200 -41.99 13.45 -73.23
C LEU A 200 -41.71 13.71 -74.72
N GLU A 201 -40.88 12.89 -75.38
CA GLU A 201 -40.65 12.96 -76.83
C GLU A 201 -41.78 12.29 -77.65
N GLY A 202 -42.67 11.54 -77.00
CA GLY A 202 -43.79 10.85 -77.63
C GLY A 202 -45.09 11.66 -77.74
N ASP A 203 -45.18 12.83 -77.11
CA ASP A 203 -46.45 13.58 -77.00
C ASP A 203 -46.26 15.06 -77.37
N THR A 204 -46.16 15.33 -78.68
CA THR A 204 -46.21 16.69 -79.24
C THR A 204 -47.58 16.92 -79.87
N SER A 205 -48.46 17.69 -79.22
CA SER A 205 -49.33 18.71 -79.86
C SER A 205 -50.40 19.29 -78.93
N GLY A 206 -50.17 20.51 -78.43
CA GLY A 206 -51.24 21.45 -78.12
C GLY A 206 -51.47 21.78 -76.64
N ASP A 207 -50.63 22.62 -76.04
CA ASP A 207 -50.99 23.39 -74.83
C ASP A 207 -50.25 24.74 -74.70
N VAL A 208 -49.77 25.29 -75.83
CA VAL A 208 -48.92 26.50 -75.85
C VAL A 208 -49.75 27.79 -75.86
N GLU A 209 -51.06 27.72 -76.15
CA GLU A 209 -51.95 28.89 -76.21
C GLU A 209 -52.59 29.21 -74.85
N ASP A 210 -52.77 28.21 -73.98
CA ASP A 210 -53.32 28.39 -72.62
C ASP A 210 -52.27 28.94 -71.64
N GLU A 211 -50.99 28.57 -71.79
CA GLU A 211 -49.89 29.12 -70.99
C GLU A 211 -49.57 30.59 -71.33
N LEU A 212 -49.87 31.06 -72.53
CA LEU A 212 -49.67 32.46 -72.96
C LEU A 212 -50.62 33.43 -72.22
N SER A 213 -51.80 32.95 -71.83
CA SER A 213 -52.80 33.71 -71.07
C SER A 213 -52.46 33.78 -69.57
N ALA A 214 -51.89 32.70 -69.01
CA ALA A 214 -51.43 32.63 -67.64
C ALA A 214 -50.17 33.50 -67.39
N LEU A 215 -49.30 33.64 -68.40
CA LEU A 215 -48.08 34.46 -68.32
C LEU A 215 -48.39 35.96 -68.26
N LYS A 216 -49.49 36.43 -68.86
CA LYS A 216 -49.86 37.85 -68.91
C LYS A 216 -50.37 38.39 -67.56
N ASN A 217 -50.98 37.53 -66.74
CA ASN A 217 -51.49 37.91 -65.41
C ASN A 217 -50.46 37.80 -64.28
N ARG A 218 -49.31 37.12 -64.49
CA ARG A 218 -48.28 36.95 -63.44
C ARG A 218 -47.10 37.92 -63.56
N ILE A 219 -47.03 38.70 -64.64
CA ILE A 219 -46.06 39.82 -64.81
C ILE A 219 -46.37 41.01 -63.87
N ALA A 220 -47.53 41.03 -63.21
CA ALA A 220 -47.85 42.01 -62.18
C ALA A 220 -47.49 41.50 -60.77
N GLY A 221 -46.23 41.67 -60.35
CA GLY A 221 -45.89 41.76 -58.91
C GLY A 221 -44.85 40.77 -58.35
N LYS A 222 -43.59 40.91 -58.78
CA LYS A 222 -42.34 40.49 -58.11
C LYS A 222 -41.94 41.55 -57.03
N PRO A 223 -40.86 41.39 -56.23
CA PRO A 223 -40.26 40.22 -55.57
C PRO A 223 -39.70 40.50 -54.14
N GLU A 224 -38.99 39.49 -53.59
CA GLU A 224 -37.65 39.62 -52.94
C GLU A 224 -37.59 39.87 -51.40
N LYS A 225 -36.71 39.29 -50.56
CA LYS A 225 -35.37 38.67 -50.72
C LYS A 225 -35.09 37.60 -49.64
N MET A 226 -34.28 36.64 -50.06
CA MET A 226 -33.38 35.79 -49.28
C MET A 226 -32.23 36.61 -48.66
N ALA A 227 -31.82 36.34 -47.42
CA ALA A 227 -30.45 36.59 -46.95
C ALA A 227 -30.13 35.78 -45.67
N LEU A 228 -29.09 34.97 -45.73
CA LEU A 228 -28.30 34.50 -44.57
C LEU A 228 -27.22 35.56 -44.27
N PRO A 229 -26.87 35.75 -43.00
CA PRO A 229 -25.46 35.65 -42.57
C PRO A 229 -25.39 35.00 -41.15
N SER A 230 -24.30 34.58 -40.53
CA SER A 230 -22.87 34.32 -40.80
C SER A 230 -22.32 33.69 -39.49
N THR A 231 -21.19 33.00 -39.59
CA THR A 231 -20.38 32.35 -38.54
C THR A 231 -20.13 33.20 -37.28
N ASP A 232 -20.17 32.59 -36.07
CA ASP A 232 -19.04 32.54 -35.11
C ASP A 232 -19.38 31.82 -33.77
N TRP A 233 -18.35 31.21 -33.19
CA TRP A 233 -18.25 30.15 -32.17
C TRP A 233 -18.90 30.34 -30.77
N PRO A 234 -19.03 29.24 -29.96
CA PRO A 234 -19.91 29.18 -28.80
C PRO A 234 -19.28 29.76 -27.53
N THR A 235 -20.06 30.53 -26.78
CA THR A 235 -19.77 30.90 -25.38
C THR A 235 -20.72 30.18 -24.44
N GLN A 236 -20.20 29.17 -23.75
CA GLN A 236 -20.86 28.48 -22.65
C GLN A 236 -20.31 29.03 -21.34
N LYS A 237 -21.16 29.74 -20.56
CA LYS A 237 -21.00 30.13 -19.13
C LYS A 237 -22.23 31.02 -18.80
N LEU A 238 -23.03 30.89 -17.74
CA LEU A 238 -22.95 30.22 -16.44
C LEU A 238 -24.39 29.96 -15.94
N LYS A 239 -24.65 28.79 -15.37
CA LYS A 239 -25.84 28.58 -14.53
C LYS A 239 -25.50 29.00 -13.10
N SER A 240 -26.28 29.95 -12.59
CA SER A 240 -26.37 30.36 -11.20
C SER A 240 -26.60 29.15 -10.28
N ILE A 241 -25.78 29.01 -9.23
CA ILE A 241 -26.16 28.30 -8.01
C ILE A 241 -25.76 29.18 -6.82
N ASN A 242 -26.81 29.71 -6.21
CA ASN A 242 -26.88 30.28 -4.87
C ASN A 242 -26.45 29.24 -3.82
N GLY A 243 -25.51 29.60 -2.95
CA GLY A 243 -24.98 28.73 -1.90
C GLY A 243 -24.58 29.53 -0.68
N ASN A 244 -25.58 29.89 0.13
CA ASN A 244 -25.40 30.44 1.47
C ASN A 244 -25.03 29.27 2.41
N GLY A 245 -23.76 29.21 2.81
CA GLY A 245 -23.25 28.15 3.71
C GLY A 245 -22.00 28.66 4.42
N LYS A 246 -22.17 29.03 5.69
CA LYS A 246 -21.16 29.64 6.56
C LYS A 246 -19.98 28.66 6.79
N ASN A 247 -18.78 29.11 6.43
CA ASN A 247 -17.52 28.53 6.89
C ASN A 247 -17.42 28.71 8.41
N SER A 248 -17.56 27.62 9.16
CA SER A 248 -17.37 27.59 10.62
C SER A 248 -16.14 26.76 11.03
N ASP A 249 -15.47 26.09 10.08
CA ASP A 249 -14.53 25.01 10.40
C ASP A 249 -13.06 25.33 10.07
N LEU A 250 -12.74 26.59 9.76
CA LEU A 250 -11.37 27.03 9.44
C LEU A 250 -10.68 27.85 10.55
N GLU A 251 -11.37 28.10 11.68
CA GLU A 251 -10.80 28.83 12.82
C GLU A 251 -10.20 27.93 13.92
N GLU A 252 -10.41 26.60 13.86
CA GLU A 252 -9.81 25.66 14.83
C GLU A 252 -8.39 25.21 14.45
N PHE A 253 -7.92 25.45 13.23
CA PHE A 253 -6.60 24.99 12.78
C PHE A 253 -5.45 25.97 13.07
N SER A 254 -5.73 27.22 13.47
CA SER A 254 -4.68 28.23 13.74
C SER A 254 -4.32 28.39 15.22
N ARG A 255 -5.02 27.75 16.16
CA ARG A 255 -4.77 27.91 17.61
C ARG A 255 -4.02 26.76 18.27
N SER A 256 -3.67 25.69 17.56
CA SER A 256 -2.96 24.53 18.16
C SER A 256 -1.48 24.41 17.77
N VAL A 257 -0.96 25.29 16.91
CA VAL A 257 0.44 25.23 16.46
C VAL A 257 1.36 26.23 17.15
N ASP A 258 0.83 27.25 17.84
CA ASP A 258 1.65 28.21 18.60
C ASP A 258 1.28 28.21 20.09
N ASN A 259 1.80 27.23 20.83
CA ASN A 259 2.17 27.46 22.22
C ASN A 259 3.40 26.57 22.58
N PRO A 260 4.52 27.17 23.02
CA PRO A 260 5.78 26.47 23.31
C PRO A 260 5.76 25.59 24.56
#